data_AF-A0A946H5T9-F1
#
_entry.id   AF-A0A946H5T9-F1
#
_cell.length_a   1.000
_cell.length_b   1.000
_cell.length_c   1.000
_cell.angle_alpha   90.00
_cell.angle_beta   90.00
_cell.angle_gamma   90.00
#
_symmetry.space_group_name_H-M   'P 1'
#
loop_
_entity.id
_entity.type
_entity.pdbx_description
1 polymer ?
#
loop_
_entity_poly.entity_id
_entity_poly.type
_entity_poly.pdbx_seq_one_letter_code
_entity_poly.pdbx_strand_id
1 'polypeptide(L)'
;MHFDPDRSILPADLPDGRALVAEGRRLGNELTMGVSLLCREHGVRSELAYRRKMHAEGRLLMTSMNLGMQTWADTAEALRRIHDETNRRGFRIDRYNMNADRRMGLPPELWDQAAKETGPMLETPEDWRATAETVPIQPGLGDMMIGTPMSVANACRAIQAGVNNVGNMSQFNWRYPGWPGDDVEQMAEMVKALGVMAAHVDNDAMVSSYLDDGFCAQFDDYCSYIGWALFERT
;
A
#
# COMPACT_ATOMS: atom_id res chain seq x y z
N MET A 1 22.98 -17.57 -20.94
CA MET A 1 21.81 -16.81 -21.44
C MET A 1 22.32 -15.94 -22.59
N HIS A 2 21.97 -16.24 -23.83
CA HIS A 2 22.31 -15.37 -24.96
C HIS A 2 21.25 -14.27 -25.05
N PHE A 3 21.66 -13.02 -24.83
CA PHE A 3 20.85 -11.85 -25.13
C PHE A 3 20.82 -11.71 -26.66
N ASP A 4 19.64 -11.87 -27.25
CA ASP A 4 19.41 -11.66 -28.68
C ASP A 4 18.89 -10.23 -28.85
N PRO A 5 19.69 -9.31 -29.43
CA PRO A 5 19.32 -7.91 -29.57
C PRO A 5 18.17 -7.67 -30.56
N ASP A 6 17.86 -8.64 -31.43
CA ASP A 6 16.79 -8.53 -32.43
C ASP A 6 15.45 -9.10 -31.92
N ARG A 7 15.48 -9.84 -30.80
CA ARG A 7 14.27 -10.33 -30.15
C ARG A 7 13.62 -9.18 -29.37
N SER A 8 12.39 -8.83 -29.75
CA SER A 8 11.58 -7.88 -28.98
C SER A 8 11.54 -8.30 -27.50
N ILE A 9 12.02 -7.40 -26.64
CA ILE A 9 12.02 -7.57 -25.18
C ILE A 9 10.59 -7.49 -24.62
N LEU A 10 9.70 -6.79 -25.35
CA LEU A 10 8.30 -6.66 -25.01
C LEU A 10 7.47 -7.78 -25.67
N PRO A 11 6.54 -8.40 -24.93
CA PRO A 11 5.51 -9.28 -25.49
C PRO A 11 4.72 -8.56 -26.61
N ALA A 12 4.29 -9.31 -27.62
CA ALA A 12 3.58 -8.73 -28.77
C ALA A 12 2.10 -8.40 -28.45
N ASP A 13 1.56 -8.99 -27.39
CA ASP A 13 0.15 -8.99 -26.99
C ASP A 13 -0.09 -8.24 -25.67
N LEU A 14 0.63 -7.13 -25.47
CA LEU A 14 0.44 -6.31 -24.28
C LEU A 14 -0.97 -5.68 -24.23
N PRO A 15 -1.65 -5.72 -23.07
CA PRO A 15 -2.94 -5.08 -22.90
C PRO A 15 -2.82 -3.55 -22.98
N ASP A 16 -3.88 -2.88 -23.44
CA ASP A 16 -3.94 -1.42 -23.43
C ASP A 16 -4.01 -0.89 -21.99
N GLY A 17 -2.94 -0.21 -21.56
CA GLY A 17 -2.85 0.40 -20.23
C GLY A 17 -3.98 1.40 -19.95
N ARG A 18 -4.51 2.11 -20.96
CA ARG A 18 -5.65 3.03 -20.76
C ARG A 18 -6.93 2.27 -20.43
N ALA A 19 -7.15 1.13 -21.07
CA ALA A 19 -8.27 0.26 -20.78
C ALA A 19 -8.18 -0.31 -19.36
N LEU A 20 -6.99 -0.74 -18.93
CA LEU A 20 -6.74 -1.21 -17.56
C LEU A 20 -7.01 -0.11 -16.52
N VAL A 21 -6.49 1.11 -16.72
CA VAL A 21 -6.78 2.23 -15.82
C VAL A 21 -8.29 2.55 -15.78
N ALA A 22 -8.97 2.51 -16.92
CA ALA A 22 -10.41 2.74 -16.97
C ALA A 22 -11.19 1.65 -16.21
N GLU A 23 -10.77 0.40 -16.30
CA GLU A 23 -11.34 -0.71 -15.52
C GLU A 23 -11.15 -0.47 -14.02
N GLY A 24 -9.93 -0.15 -13.58
CA GLY A 24 -9.62 0.19 -12.20
C GLY A 24 -10.45 1.36 -11.67
N ARG A 25 -10.60 2.42 -12.47
CA ARG A 25 -11.44 3.58 -12.11
C ARG A 25 -12.91 3.21 -11.94
N ARG A 26 -13.47 2.35 -12.81
CA ARG A 26 -14.85 1.88 -12.65
C ARG A 26 -15.02 1.15 -11.32
N LEU A 27 -14.11 0.23 -11.00
CA LEU A 27 -14.12 -0.49 -9.73
C LEU A 27 -14.02 0.48 -8.54
N GLY A 28 -13.07 1.42 -8.58
CA GLY A 28 -12.91 2.42 -7.51
C GLY A 28 -14.16 3.30 -7.33
N ASN A 29 -14.81 3.73 -8.41
CA ASN A 29 -16.02 4.55 -8.32
C ASN A 29 -17.21 3.85 -7.66
N GLU A 30 -17.24 2.51 -7.64
CA GLU A 30 -18.26 1.73 -6.93
C GLU A 30 -18.00 1.65 -5.42
N LEU A 31 -16.78 2.00 -4.99
CA LEU A 31 -16.36 1.94 -3.60
C LEU A 31 -16.60 3.26 -2.88
N THR A 32 -16.83 3.16 -1.58
CA THR A 32 -16.78 4.31 -0.67
C THR A 32 -15.56 4.16 0.22
N MET A 33 -14.74 5.21 0.28
CA MET A 33 -13.59 5.23 1.17
C MET A 33 -14.06 5.29 2.63
N GLY A 34 -13.53 4.40 3.46
CA GLY A 34 -13.76 4.40 4.90
C GLY A 34 -13.10 5.60 5.58
N VAL A 35 -13.46 5.84 6.84
CA VAL A 35 -12.82 6.89 7.66
C VAL A 35 -12.19 6.22 8.88
N SER A 36 -10.87 6.32 9.02
CA SER A 36 -10.13 5.75 10.15
C SER A 36 -10.55 6.37 11.49
N LEU A 37 -10.30 5.65 12.59
CA LEU A 37 -10.59 6.13 13.93
C LEU A 37 -9.89 7.46 14.23
N LEU A 38 -8.63 7.61 13.85
CA LEU A 38 -7.88 8.88 13.96
C LEU A 38 -8.63 10.02 13.29
N CYS A 39 -9.07 9.81 12.04
CA CYS A 39 -9.74 10.83 11.26
C CYS A 39 -11.10 11.19 11.88
N ARG A 40 -11.86 10.19 12.34
CA ARG A 40 -13.14 10.40 13.04
C ARG A 40 -12.98 11.22 14.33
N GLU A 41 -12.01 10.88 15.17
CA GLU A 41 -11.75 11.60 16.43
C GLU A 41 -11.35 13.06 16.18
N HIS A 42 -10.65 13.33 15.09
CA HIS A 42 -10.23 14.68 14.72
C HIS A 42 -11.24 15.45 13.85
N GLY A 43 -12.38 14.85 13.51
CA GLY A 43 -13.39 15.46 12.65
C GLY A 43 -12.91 15.75 11.23
N VAL A 44 -11.97 14.95 10.72
CA VAL A 44 -11.42 15.05 9.37
C VAL A 44 -11.72 13.78 8.57
N ARG A 45 -11.58 13.83 7.25
CA ARG A 45 -11.92 12.70 6.37
C ARG A 45 -10.72 11.88 5.90
N SER A 46 -9.50 12.39 6.08
CA SER A 46 -8.28 11.79 5.52
C SER A 46 -7.03 12.13 6.33
N GLU A 47 -5.99 11.32 6.15
CA GLU A 47 -4.65 11.58 6.70
C GLU A 47 -4.09 12.93 6.25
N LEU A 48 -4.30 13.35 5.00
CA LEU A 48 -3.81 14.65 4.52
C LEU A 48 -4.53 15.81 5.22
N ALA A 49 -5.84 15.72 5.38
CA ALA A 49 -6.62 16.71 6.12
C ALA A 49 -6.19 16.77 7.60
N TYR A 50 -5.93 15.61 8.20
CA TYR A 50 -5.34 15.53 9.55
C TYR A 50 -3.99 16.26 9.62
N ARG A 51 -3.05 15.97 8.71
CA ARG A 51 -1.74 16.64 8.67
C ARG A 51 -1.86 18.15 8.51
N ARG A 52 -2.72 18.63 7.61
CA ARG A 52 -2.96 20.07 7.41
C ARG A 52 -3.52 20.74 8.67
N LYS A 53 -4.45 20.07 9.37
CA LYS A 53 -5.00 20.54 10.64
C LYS A 53 -3.92 20.62 11.72
N MET A 54 -3.14 19.55 11.92
CA MET A 54 -2.05 19.52 12.89
C MET A 54 -0.99 20.61 12.60
N HIS A 55 -0.67 20.82 11.33
CA HIS A 55 0.25 21.88 10.91
C HIS A 55 -0.26 23.28 11.25
N ALA A 56 -1.55 23.55 11.00
CA ALA A 56 -2.19 24.81 11.37
C ALA A 56 -2.23 25.03 12.90
N GLU A 57 -2.30 23.96 13.69
CA GLU A 57 -2.22 23.97 15.15
C GLU A 57 -0.77 24.07 15.68
N GLY A 58 0.23 24.21 14.79
CA GLY A 58 1.63 24.41 15.14
C GLY A 58 2.47 23.13 15.23
N ARG A 59 1.91 21.97 14.89
CA ARG A 59 2.60 20.69 14.91
C ARG A 59 3.16 20.34 13.53
N LEU A 60 4.46 20.55 13.37
CA LEU A 60 5.16 20.34 12.09
C LEU A 60 5.60 18.88 11.86
N LEU A 61 5.85 18.12 12.93
CA LEU A 61 6.37 16.77 12.86
C LEU A 61 5.26 15.74 13.05
N MET A 62 5.14 14.84 12.07
CA MET A 62 4.32 13.63 12.14
C MET A 62 5.22 12.45 12.47
N THR A 63 4.82 11.67 13.46
CA THR A 63 5.59 10.49 13.90
C THR A 63 5.02 9.25 13.23
N SER A 64 5.86 8.51 12.52
CA SER A 64 5.54 7.20 11.95
C SER A 64 6.33 6.08 12.61
N MET A 65 5.73 4.90 12.72
CA MET A 65 6.42 3.67 13.11
C MET A 65 6.17 2.55 12.11
N ASN A 66 7.07 1.58 12.01
CA ASN A 66 6.82 0.33 11.27
C ASN A 66 6.47 -0.77 12.27
N LEU A 67 5.43 -1.55 12.00
CA LEU A 67 4.93 -2.58 12.90
C LEU A 67 4.38 -3.78 12.14
N GLY A 68 4.76 -4.98 12.54
CA GLY A 68 4.16 -6.23 12.07
C GLY A 68 4.55 -7.36 13.00
N MET A 69 3.57 -7.94 13.70
CA MET A 69 3.78 -9.14 14.52
C MET A 69 3.48 -10.40 13.68
N GLN A 70 3.47 -11.59 14.30
CA GLN A 70 3.18 -12.83 13.57
C GLN A 70 1.73 -12.94 13.10
N THR A 71 0.79 -12.32 13.82
CA THR A 71 -0.63 -12.34 13.52
C THR A 71 -1.22 -10.93 13.60
N TRP A 72 -2.35 -10.72 12.94
CA TRP A 72 -3.08 -9.45 13.08
C TRP A 72 -3.49 -9.20 14.53
N ALA A 73 -3.96 -10.23 15.25
CA ALA A 73 -4.35 -10.10 16.66
C ALA A 73 -3.21 -9.62 17.55
N ASP A 74 -2.00 -10.16 17.37
CA ASP A 74 -0.80 -9.72 18.11
C ASP A 74 -0.40 -8.30 17.72
N THR A 75 -0.54 -7.94 16.45
CA THR A 75 -0.26 -6.60 15.94
C THR A 75 -1.23 -5.58 16.54
N ALA A 76 -2.53 -5.91 16.59
CA ALA A 76 -3.56 -5.08 17.19
C ALA A 76 -3.35 -4.89 18.71
N GLU A 77 -2.92 -5.94 19.42
CA GLU A 77 -2.56 -5.83 20.83
C GLU A 77 -1.32 -4.96 21.05
N ALA A 78 -0.28 -5.12 20.22
CA ALA A 78 0.88 -4.26 20.26
C ALA A 78 0.52 -2.79 20.00
N LEU A 79 -0.34 -2.52 19.00
CA LEU A 79 -0.85 -1.18 18.71
C LEU A 79 -1.53 -0.55 19.92
N ARG A 80 -2.44 -1.28 20.59
CA ARG A 80 -3.12 -0.80 21.81
C ARG A 80 -2.11 -0.43 22.91
N ARG A 81 -1.16 -1.33 23.19
CA ARG A 81 -0.13 -1.09 24.23
C ARG A 81 0.75 0.10 23.90
N ILE A 82 1.17 0.24 22.65
CA ILE A 82 1.99 1.36 22.20
C ILE A 82 1.19 2.66 22.33
N HIS A 83 -0.06 2.68 21.87
CA HIS A 83 -0.93 3.84 21.97
C HIS A 83 -1.14 4.28 23.43
N ASP A 84 -1.48 3.35 24.32
CA ASP A 84 -1.70 3.64 25.74
C ASP A 84 -0.43 4.18 26.41
N GLU A 85 0.71 3.56 26.14
CA GLU A 85 1.98 3.96 26.75
C GLU A 85 2.50 5.31 26.20
N THR A 86 2.32 5.56 24.91
CA THR A 86 2.71 6.84 24.30
C THR A 86 1.84 7.97 24.82
N ASN A 87 0.52 7.77 24.90
CA ASN A 87 -0.39 8.73 25.52
C ASN A 87 -0.02 9.01 26.99
N ARG A 88 0.28 7.98 27.77
CA ARG A 88 0.71 8.14 29.17
C ARG A 88 1.97 9.00 29.32
N ARG A 89 2.88 8.93 28.34
CA ARG A 89 4.13 9.70 28.32
C ARG A 89 4.02 11.05 27.62
N GLY A 90 2.84 11.40 27.09
CA GLY A 90 2.65 12.63 26.31
C GLY A 90 3.33 12.58 24.94
N PHE A 91 3.62 11.39 24.43
CA PHE A 91 4.13 11.18 23.07
C PHE A 91 2.99 10.73 22.16
N ARG A 92 3.04 11.11 20.88
CA ARG A 92 2.00 10.77 19.92
C ARG A 92 2.59 10.17 18.67
N ILE A 93 1.99 9.06 18.24
CA ILE A 93 2.25 8.41 16.97
C ILE A 93 1.06 8.68 16.07
N ASP A 94 1.32 9.21 14.87
CA ASP A 94 0.27 9.61 13.92
C ASP A 94 -0.01 8.53 12.90
N ARG A 95 1.02 7.77 12.54
CA ARG A 95 0.95 6.74 11.51
C ARG A 95 1.69 5.48 11.93
N TYR A 96 1.18 4.33 11.54
CA TYR A 96 1.94 3.09 11.53
C TYR A 96 1.94 2.49 10.13
N ASN A 97 3.09 2.04 9.66
CA ASN A 97 3.20 1.24 8.45
C ASN A 97 3.15 -0.24 8.85
N MET A 98 2.23 -0.97 8.25
CA MET A 98 2.11 -2.40 8.51
C MET A 98 3.09 -3.19 7.63
N ASN A 99 3.97 -3.96 8.27
CA ASN A 99 4.87 -4.86 7.58
C ASN A 99 4.15 -6.20 7.36
N ALA A 100 3.41 -6.31 6.25
CA ALA A 100 2.57 -7.47 5.94
C ALA A 100 3.37 -8.68 5.45
N ASP A 101 2.85 -9.88 5.69
CA ASP A 101 3.41 -11.10 5.11
C ASP A 101 3.29 -11.08 3.58
N ARG A 102 4.35 -11.48 2.87
CA ARG A 102 4.41 -11.55 1.40
C ARG A 102 3.28 -12.35 0.76
N ARG A 103 2.74 -13.33 1.47
CA ARG A 103 1.59 -14.12 1.02
C ARG A 103 0.37 -13.26 0.70
N MET A 104 0.22 -12.09 1.33
CA MET A 104 -0.83 -11.12 1.01
C MET A 104 -0.82 -10.63 -0.44
N GLY A 105 0.33 -10.69 -1.11
CA GLY A 105 0.45 -10.34 -2.53
C GLY A 105 -0.06 -11.44 -3.47
N LEU A 106 -0.24 -12.67 -2.97
CA LEU A 106 -0.74 -13.81 -3.73
C LEU A 106 -2.24 -14.04 -3.47
N PRO A 107 -2.98 -14.61 -4.42
CA PRO A 107 -4.34 -15.07 -4.18
C PRO A 107 -4.43 -16.06 -3.01
N PRO A 108 -5.54 -16.05 -2.23
CA PRO A 108 -5.70 -16.92 -1.06
C PRO A 108 -5.48 -18.41 -1.33
N GLU A 109 -5.81 -18.86 -2.54
CA GLU A 109 -5.67 -20.25 -2.97
C GLU A 109 -4.21 -20.72 -3.02
N LEU A 110 -3.26 -19.78 -3.07
CA LEU A 110 -1.82 -20.05 -3.13
C LEU A 110 -1.11 -19.85 -1.78
N TRP A 111 -1.79 -19.39 -0.74
CA TRP A 111 -1.17 -19.06 0.54
C TRP A 111 -0.52 -20.25 1.25
N ASP A 112 -1.10 -21.45 1.12
CA ASP A 112 -0.57 -22.68 1.73
C ASP A 112 0.69 -23.20 1.03
N GLN A 113 0.88 -22.82 -0.25
CA GLN A 113 2.01 -23.26 -1.07
C GLN A 113 3.17 -22.26 -1.02
N ALA A 114 2.90 -21.02 -0.61
CA ALA A 114 3.88 -19.97 -0.50
C ALA A 114 4.65 -20.07 0.82
N ALA A 115 5.93 -19.72 0.78
CA ALA A 115 6.76 -19.66 1.99
C ALA A 115 6.20 -18.61 2.94
N LYS A 116 6.03 -18.99 4.21
CA LYS A 116 5.66 -18.05 5.27
C LYS A 116 6.83 -17.10 5.53
N GLU A 117 6.57 -15.80 5.40
CA GLU A 117 7.53 -14.75 5.73
C GLU A 117 7.13 -14.03 7.04
N THR A 118 7.78 -12.91 7.35
CA THR A 118 7.53 -12.14 8.58
C THR A 118 6.39 -11.16 8.36
N GLY A 119 5.40 -11.15 9.25
CA GLY A 119 4.31 -10.15 9.25
C GLY A 119 2.93 -10.78 9.45
N PRO A 120 1.91 -9.96 9.76
CA PRO A 120 0.54 -10.42 9.87
C PRO A 120 -0.10 -10.55 8.46
N MET A 121 -1.12 -11.38 8.37
CA MET A 121 -2.03 -11.46 7.23
C MET A 121 -3.39 -10.87 7.59
N LEU A 122 -4.07 -10.27 6.61
CA LEU A 122 -5.43 -9.76 6.74
C LEU A 122 -6.36 -10.66 5.91
N GLU A 123 -6.95 -11.64 6.56
CA GLU A 123 -7.69 -12.71 5.89
C GLU A 123 -9.17 -12.34 5.71
N THR A 124 -9.74 -11.65 6.71
CA THR A 124 -11.17 -11.32 6.76
C THR A 124 -11.44 -9.83 6.58
N PRO A 125 -12.61 -9.41 6.07
CA PRO A 125 -13.01 -8.00 6.04
C PRO A 125 -12.92 -7.31 7.40
N GLU A 126 -13.15 -8.05 8.47
CA GLU A 126 -13.00 -7.62 9.87
C GLU A 126 -11.55 -7.21 10.17
N ASP A 127 -10.56 -8.00 9.72
CA ASP A 127 -9.14 -7.69 9.92
C ASP A 127 -8.76 -6.40 9.19
N TRP A 128 -9.19 -6.25 7.93
CA TRP A 128 -8.98 -5.04 7.15
C TRP A 128 -9.57 -3.81 7.84
N ARG A 129 -10.83 -3.89 8.27
CA ARG A 129 -11.48 -2.82 9.02
C ARG A 129 -10.76 -2.52 10.33
N ALA A 130 -10.35 -3.55 11.06
CA ALA A 130 -9.63 -3.40 12.32
C ALA A 130 -8.31 -2.63 12.17
N THR A 131 -7.65 -2.68 11.00
CA THR A 131 -6.44 -1.87 10.76
C THR A 131 -6.66 -0.37 10.97
N ALA A 132 -7.83 0.14 10.60
CA ALA A 132 -8.16 1.56 10.72
C ALA A 132 -8.95 1.90 11.99
N GLU A 133 -9.42 0.89 12.74
CA GLU A 133 -10.34 1.08 13.87
C GLU A 133 -9.75 0.69 15.24
N THR A 134 -8.64 -0.03 15.28
CA THR A 134 -8.08 -0.55 16.55
C THR A 134 -7.57 0.54 17.49
N VAL A 135 -6.91 1.57 16.94
CA VAL A 135 -6.35 2.71 17.67
C VAL A 135 -6.44 3.97 16.81
N PRO A 136 -6.47 5.18 17.40
CA PRO A 136 -6.43 6.43 16.65
C PRO A 136 -5.02 6.75 16.15
N ILE A 137 -4.46 5.84 15.35
CA ILE A 137 -3.20 5.97 14.61
C ILE A 137 -3.52 5.58 13.17
N GLN A 138 -3.15 6.42 12.21
CA GLN A 138 -3.46 6.17 10.80
C GLN A 138 -2.70 4.94 10.29
N PRO A 139 -3.37 3.93 9.71
CA PRO A 139 -2.69 2.87 9.00
C PRO A 139 -2.08 3.39 7.69
N GLY A 140 -0.87 2.93 7.40
CA GLY A 140 -0.26 2.92 6.08
C GLY A 140 -0.01 1.49 5.65
N LEU A 141 -0.63 1.07 4.54
CA LEU A 141 -0.50 -0.28 4.01
C LEU A 141 0.36 -0.23 2.76
N GLY A 142 1.67 -0.23 2.93
CA GLY A 142 2.62 -0.17 1.81
C GLY A 142 2.89 -1.57 1.23
N ASP A 143 3.47 -2.43 2.06
CA ASP A 143 4.01 -3.72 1.63
C ASP A 143 2.92 -4.69 1.19
N MET A 144 3.18 -5.37 0.07
CA MET A 144 2.35 -6.46 -0.47
C MET A 144 0.94 -6.01 -0.89
N MET A 145 0.73 -4.70 -1.06
CA MET A 145 -0.56 -4.13 -1.46
C MET A 145 -0.65 -3.87 -2.95
N ILE A 146 0.18 -2.97 -3.52
CA ILE A 146 0.19 -2.65 -4.96
C ILE A 146 1.53 -3.09 -5.54
N GLY A 147 1.52 -3.63 -6.77
CA GLY A 147 2.68 -4.29 -7.38
C GLY A 147 2.67 -5.80 -7.19
N THR A 148 1.52 -6.37 -6.85
CA THR A 148 1.31 -7.80 -6.57
C THR A 148 0.18 -8.37 -7.45
N PRO A 149 0.10 -9.69 -7.64
CA PRO A 149 -1.07 -10.32 -8.25
C PRO A 149 -2.41 -9.97 -7.59
N MET A 150 -2.41 -9.58 -6.32
CA MET A 150 -3.61 -9.16 -5.57
C MET A 150 -3.81 -7.64 -5.51
N SER A 151 -3.14 -6.87 -6.37
CA SER A 151 -3.12 -5.41 -6.28
C SER A 151 -4.50 -4.77 -6.21
N VAL A 152 -5.42 -5.18 -7.10
CA VAL A 152 -6.76 -4.60 -7.15
C VAL A 152 -7.54 -4.93 -5.87
N ALA A 153 -7.57 -6.21 -5.49
CA ALA A 153 -8.32 -6.65 -4.31
C ALA A 153 -7.80 -6.00 -3.01
N ASN A 154 -6.48 -5.91 -2.85
CA ASN A 154 -5.85 -5.28 -1.68
C ASN A 154 -6.12 -3.77 -1.65
N ALA A 155 -6.01 -3.09 -2.79
CA ALA A 155 -6.33 -1.66 -2.89
C ALA A 155 -7.80 -1.38 -2.53
N CYS A 156 -8.74 -2.15 -3.09
CA CYS A 156 -10.17 -2.01 -2.78
C CYS A 156 -10.46 -2.18 -1.28
N ARG A 157 -9.92 -3.24 -0.66
CA ARG A 157 -10.12 -3.52 0.77
C ARG A 157 -9.50 -2.45 1.66
N ALA A 158 -8.30 -1.96 1.33
CA ALA A 158 -7.63 -0.90 2.07
C ALA A 158 -8.41 0.43 2.02
N ILE A 159 -8.91 0.81 0.84
CA ILE A 159 -9.73 2.01 0.68
C ILE A 159 -11.02 1.90 1.50
N GLN A 160 -11.71 0.76 1.42
CA GLN A 160 -12.93 0.52 2.20
C GLN A 160 -12.69 0.57 3.71
N ALA A 161 -11.52 0.09 4.17
CA ALA A 161 -11.12 0.20 5.56
C ALA A 161 -10.81 1.65 6.01
N GLY A 162 -10.54 2.57 5.08
CA GLY A 162 -10.18 3.96 5.38
C GLY A 162 -8.68 4.21 5.46
N VAL A 163 -7.90 3.39 4.76
CA VAL A 163 -6.47 3.59 4.57
C VAL A 163 -6.27 4.54 3.38
N ASN A 164 -5.67 5.71 3.62
CA ASN A 164 -5.38 6.66 2.55
C ASN A 164 -4.08 6.32 1.80
N ASN A 165 -3.05 5.86 2.51
CA ASN A 165 -1.75 5.50 1.93
C ASN A 165 -1.69 4.00 1.66
N VAL A 166 -1.82 3.61 0.40
CA VAL A 166 -1.92 2.20 -0.02
C VAL A 166 -0.93 1.90 -1.13
N GLY A 167 -0.11 0.88 -0.89
CA GLY A 167 0.80 0.32 -1.86
C GLY A 167 2.05 1.14 -2.11
N ASN A 168 3.02 0.46 -2.72
CA ASN A 168 4.22 1.08 -3.24
C ASN A 168 4.41 0.66 -4.68
N MET A 169 4.48 1.64 -5.59
CA MET A 169 4.58 1.31 -7.00
C MET A 169 5.83 0.50 -7.32
N SER A 170 6.94 0.72 -6.63
CA SER A 170 8.20 0.04 -6.91
C SER A 170 8.24 -1.47 -6.57
N GLN A 171 7.24 -2.02 -5.86
CA GLN A 171 7.24 -3.41 -5.35
C GLN A 171 7.02 -4.51 -6.40
N PHE A 172 6.66 -4.18 -7.64
CA PHE A 172 6.54 -5.19 -8.69
C PHE A 172 7.86 -5.95 -8.91
N ASN A 173 9.00 -5.34 -8.59
CA ASN A 173 10.33 -5.93 -8.73
C ASN A 173 10.61 -7.09 -7.78
N TRP A 174 9.90 -7.20 -6.65
CA TRP A 174 10.20 -8.22 -5.65
C TRP A 174 9.91 -9.63 -6.15
N ARG A 175 9.11 -9.77 -7.21
CA ARG A 175 8.57 -11.06 -7.72
C ARG A 175 7.78 -11.79 -6.63
N TYR A 176 6.85 -12.66 -7.00
CA TYR A 176 6.09 -13.43 -6.01
C TYR A 176 6.36 -14.92 -6.24
N PRO A 177 7.31 -15.52 -5.50
CA PRO A 177 7.60 -16.95 -5.60
C PRO A 177 6.31 -17.76 -5.35
N GLY A 178 5.91 -18.58 -6.31
CA GLY A 178 4.66 -19.33 -6.27
C GLY A 178 3.51 -18.73 -7.09
N TRP A 179 3.69 -17.55 -7.69
CA TRP A 179 2.77 -17.03 -8.71
C TRP A 179 2.92 -17.83 -10.02
N PRO A 180 1.86 -18.49 -10.52
CA PRO A 180 1.92 -19.26 -11.78
C PRO A 180 1.79 -18.39 -13.03
N GLY A 181 1.35 -17.14 -12.87
CA GLY A 181 1.17 -16.20 -13.97
C GLY A 181 2.46 -15.51 -14.41
N ASP A 182 2.34 -14.60 -15.37
CA ASP A 182 3.47 -13.86 -15.93
C ASP A 182 3.61 -12.43 -15.38
N ASP A 183 4.69 -11.76 -15.78
CA ASP A 183 4.98 -10.37 -15.39
C ASP A 183 3.92 -9.40 -15.98
N VAL A 184 3.27 -9.74 -17.11
CA VAL A 184 2.26 -8.89 -17.73
C VAL A 184 0.98 -8.87 -16.90
N GLU A 185 0.54 -10.04 -16.41
CA GLU A 185 -0.63 -10.16 -15.53
C GLU A 185 -0.41 -9.38 -14.21
N GLN A 186 0.76 -9.53 -13.59
CA GLN A 186 1.09 -8.80 -12.36
C GLN A 186 1.11 -7.28 -12.59
N MET A 187 1.72 -6.84 -13.69
CA MET A 187 1.77 -5.41 -14.04
C MET A 187 0.38 -4.87 -14.41
N ALA A 188 -0.46 -5.68 -15.07
CA ALA A 188 -1.83 -5.30 -15.39
C ALA A 188 -2.68 -5.12 -14.12
N GLU A 189 -2.55 -6.02 -13.14
CA GLU A 189 -3.15 -5.87 -11.81
C GLU A 189 -2.70 -4.59 -11.11
N MET A 190 -1.40 -4.29 -11.15
CA MET A 190 -0.86 -3.04 -10.60
C MET A 190 -1.48 -1.81 -11.26
N VAL A 191 -1.52 -1.76 -12.61
CA VAL A 191 -2.08 -0.63 -13.36
C VAL A 191 -3.57 -0.44 -13.06
N LYS A 192 -4.33 -1.52 -12.95
CA LYS A 192 -5.74 -1.46 -12.52
C LYS A 192 -5.86 -0.92 -11.10
N ALA A 193 -5.03 -1.36 -10.16
CA ALA A 193 -5.05 -0.86 -8.79
C ALA A 193 -4.70 0.64 -8.70
N LEU A 194 -3.75 1.13 -9.51
CA LEU A 194 -3.50 2.57 -9.65
C LEU A 194 -4.74 3.31 -10.17
N GLY A 195 -5.50 2.71 -11.09
CA GLY A 195 -6.80 3.22 -11.52
C GLY A 195 -7.84 3.31 -10.39
N VAL A 196 -7.90 2.28 -9.53
CA VAL A 196 -8.75 2.28 -8.31
C VAL A 196 -8.35 3.44 -7.39
N MET A 197 -7.06 3.58 -7.08
CA MET A 197 -6.55 4.66 -6.23
C MET A 197 -6.84 6.04 -6.82
N ALA A 198 -6.70 6.20 -8.14
CA ALA A 198 -6.98 7.44 -8.84
C ALA A 198 -8.46 7.87 -8.76
N ALA A 199 -9.40 6.93 -8.62
CA ALA A 199 -10.82 7.24 -8.40
C ALA A 199 -11.08 7.92 -7.05
N HIS A 200 -10.17 7.76 -6.08
CA HIS A 200 -10.28 8.33 -4.74
C HIS A 200 -9.26 9.45 -4.45
N VAL A 201 -8.65 10.04 -5.48
CA VAL A 201 -7.72 11.16 -5.32
C VAL A 201 -8.36 12.34 -4.57
N ASP A 202 -9.65 12.62 -4.80
CA ASP A 202 -10.42 13.66 -4.10
C ASP A 202 -10.70 13.32 -2.61
N ASN A 203 -10.46 12.08 -2.21
CA ASN A 203 -10.49 11.63 -0.82
C ASN A 203 -9.07 11.43 -0.26
N ASP A 204 -8.07 12.05 -0.90
CA ASP A 204 -6.65 12.00 -0.53
C ASP A 204 -6.06 10.57 -0.52
N ALA A 205 -6.56 9.69 -1.39
CA ALA A 205 -5.91 8.42 -1.67
C ALA A 205 -4.52 8.68 -2.27
N MET A 206 -3.50 7.99 -1.74
CA MET A 206 -2.13 8.16 -2.17
C MET A 206 -1.44 6.81 -2.27
N VAL A 207 -0.71 6.62 -3.37
CA VAL A 207 0.21 5.50 -3.54
C VAL A 207 1.60 6.01 -3.19
N SER A 208 2.31 5.27 -2.36
CA SER A 208 3.67 5.63 -1.97
C SER A 208 4.67 5.11 -3.00
N SER A 209 5.91 5.56 -2.89
CA SER A 209 7.03 4.92 -3.54
C SER A 209 8.17 4.69 -2.56
N TYR A 210 8.76 3.51 -2.62
CA TYR A 210 10.05 3.24 -2.00
C TYR A 210 11.14 3.60 -3.00
N LEU A 211 11.65 4.82 -2.91
CA LEU A 211 12.82 5.24 -3.66
C LEU A 211 14.10 4.57 -3.09
N ASP A 212 14.18 4.38 -1.78
CA ASP A 212 15.40 3.86 -1.14
C ASP A 212 15.42 2.32 -0.95
N ASP A 213 14.29 1.63 -1.19
CA ASP A 213 14.15 0.16 -1.08
C ASP A 213 13.54 -0.48 -2.36
N GLY A 214 13.33 0.35 -3.39
CA GLY A 214 12.81 -0.06 -4.69
C GLY A 214 13.91 -0.15 -5.75
N PHE A 215 13.52 -0.11 -7.02
CA PHE A 215 14.46 -0.13 -8.14
C PHE A 215 15.49 1.01 -8.08
N CYS A 216 15.08 2.16 -7.56
CA CYS A 216 15.93 3.34 -7.34
C CYS A 216 17.12 3.09 -6.42
N ALA A 217 17.01 2.16 -5.47
CA ALA A 217 18.11 1.82 -4.56
C ALA A 217 19.31 1.20 -5.29
N GLN A 218 19.07 0.66 -6.50
CA GLN A 218 20.09 0.06 -7.35
C GLN A 218 20.73 1.08 -8.30
N PHE A 219 20.29 2.34 -8.31
CA PHE A 219 20.90 3.35 -9.16
C PHE A 219 22.21 3.84 -8.57
N ASP A 220 23.26 3.78 -9.39
CA ASP A 220 24.60 4.26 -9.03
C ASP A 220 24.72 5.80 -9.09
N ASP A 221 23.69 6.50 -9.60
CA ASP A 221 23.72 7.95 -9.81
C ASP A 221 22.42 8.66 -9.41
N TYR A 222 22.58 9.89 -8.91
CA TYR A 222 21.45 10.73 -8.50
C TYR A 222 20.58 11.22 -9.66
N CYS A 223 21.08 11.26 -10.90
CA CYS A 223 20.26 11.71 -12.03
C CYS A 223 19.19 10.67 -12.36
N SER A 224 19.54 9.38 -12.36
CA SER A 224 18.59 8.27 -12.51
C SER A 224 17.58 8.23 -11.37
N TYR A 225 18.02 8.43 -10.13
CA TYR A 225 17.15 8.53 -8.95
C TYR A 225 16.15 9.69 -9.07
N ILE A 226 16.61 10.88 -9.45
CA ILE A 226 15.74 12.05 -9.69
C ILE A 226 14.80 11.80 -10.87
N GLY A 227 15.29 11.20 -11.95
CA GLY A 227 14.49 10.85 -13.12
C GLY A 227 13.33 9.91 -12.78
N TRP A 228 13.58 8.91 -11.94
CA TRP A 228 12.54 8.02 -11.43
C TRP A 228 11.58 8.75 -10.49
N ALA A 229 12.08 9.53 -9.53
CA ALA A 229 11.21 10.33 -8.66
C ALA A 229 10.30 11.28 -9.45
N LEU A 230 10.75 11.79 -10.60
CA LEU A 230 9.93 12.59 -11.50
C LEU A 230 8.87 11.75 -12.23
N PHE A 231 9.22 10.52 -12.66
CA PHE A 231 8.29 9.59 -13.30
C PHE A 231 7.15 9.16 -12.38
N GLU A 232 7.43 8.92 -11.09
CA GLU A 232 6.39 8.49 -10.14
C GLU A 232 5.50 9.63 -9.64
N ARG A 233 5.94 10.89 -9.80
CA ARG A 233 5.21 12.07 -9.33
C ARG A 233 4.12 12.53 -10.32
N THR A 234 4.21 12.14 -11.59
CA THR A 234 3.28 12.58 -12.65
C THR A 234 1.95 11.85 -12.63
#